data_AF-A0A9D4JD65-F1
#
_entry.id   AF-A0A9D4JD65-F1
#
_cell.length_a   1.000
_cell.length_b   1.000
_cell.length_c   1.000
_cell.angle_alpha   90.00
_cell.angle_beta   90.00
_cell.angle_gamma   90.00
#
_symmetry.space_group_name_H-M   'P 1'
#
loop_
_entity.id
_entity.type
_entity.pdbx_description
1 polymer ?
#
loop_
_entity_poly.entity_id
_entity_poly.type
_entity_poly.pdbx_seq_one_letter_code
_entity_poly.pdbx_strand_id
1 'polypeptide(L)' 'MPSYKLHYFDIRGRGELNRYLFLAAGRDFKDNRIPRDEWPNVKPSWYHEPLAKYIHKITNEACKRLEPVS' A
#
# COMPACT_ATOMS: atom_id res chain seq x y z
N MET A 1 -1.45 -0.48 -25.18
CA MET A 1 -1.00 -1.07 -23.89
C MET A 1 -1.38 -0.10 -22.78
N PRO A 2 -1.95 -0.56 -21.65
CA PRO A 2 -2.31 0.33 -20.55
C PRO A 2 -1.05 1.04 -20.00
N SER A 3 -1.07 2.37 -19.96
CA SER A 3 0.04 3.17 -19.43
C SER A 3 0.13 3.14 -17.90
N TYR A 4 -0.96 2.75 -17.25
CA TYR A 4 -1.08 2.74 -15.79
C TYR A 4 -1.28 1.32 -15.28
N LYS A 5 -0.65 1.01 -14.14
CA LYS A 5 -0.91 -0.19 -13.35
C LYS A 5 -1.33 0.26 -11.95
N LEU A 6 -2.54 -0.12 -11.53
CA LEU A 6 -3.03 0.11 -10.18
C LEU A 6 -2.64 -1.10 -9.33
N HIS A 7 -1.81 -0.89 -8.32
CA HIS A 7 -1.52 -1.92 -7.34
C HIS A 7 -2.35 -1.72 -6.07
N TYR A 8 -3.16 -2.73 -5.71
CA TYR A 8 -3.94 -2.71 -4.48
C TYR A 8 -4.22 -4.12 -3.98
N PHE A 9 -4.74 -4.24 -2.77
CA PHE A 9 -5.21 -5.53 -2.26
C PHE A 9 -6.42 -6.04 -3.05
N ASP A 10 -6.69 -7.34 -2.97
CA ASP A 10 -7.92 -7.93 -3.53
C ASP A 10 -9.16 -7.64 -2.67
N ILE A 11 -9.38 -6.34 -2.44
CA ILE A 11 -10.56 -5.74 -1.82
C ILE A 11 -10.82 -4.41 -2.52
N ARG A 12 -12.00 -3.82 -2.27
CA ARG A 12 -12.32 -2.47 -2.76
C ARG A 12 -11.43 -1.41 -2.08
N GLY A 13 -11.62 -1.23 -0.78
CA GLY A 13 -10.84 -0.30 0.05
C GLY A 13 -10.64 1.07 -0.59
N ARG A 14 -9.46 1.66 -0.41
CA ARG A 14 -9.04 2.92 -1.06
C ARG A 14 -8.70 2.75 -2.54
N GLY A 15 -8.56 1.52 -3.04
CA GLY A 15 -8.28 1.25 -4.44
C GLY A 15 -9.48 1.50 -5.35
N GLU A 16 -10.70 1.31 -4.84
CA GLU A 16 -11.93 1.37 -5.63
C GLU A 16 -12.19 2.74 -6.25
N LEU A 17 -11.94 3.81 -5.50
CA LEU A 17 -12.09 5.17 -6.00
C LEU A 17 -11.20 5.40 -7.24
N ASN A 18 -9.98 4.88 -7.23
CA ASN A 18 -9.07 4.99 -8.37
C ASN A 18 -9.57 4.17 -9.57
N ARG A 19 -10.16 3.00 -9.36
CA ARG A 19 -10.77 2.20 -10.45
C ARG A 19 -11.91 2.98 -11.12
N TYR A 20 -12.79 3.60 -10.34
CA TYR A 20 -13.84 4.46 -10.89
C TYR A 20 -13.29 5.66 -11.66
N LEU A 21 -12.24 6.30 -11.16
CA LEU A 21 -11.58 7.41 -11.86
C LEU A 21 -11.05 7.00 -13.23
N PHE A 22 -10.39 5.84 -13.34
CA PHE A 22 -9.91 5.34 -14.62
C PHE A 22 -11.04 5.06 -15.60
N LEU A 23 -12.12 4.41 -15.14
CA LEU A 23 -13.30 4.13 -15.96
C LEU A 23 -14.00 5.41 -16.42
N ALA A 24 -14.23 6.35 -15.51
CA ALA A 24 -14.86 7.63 -15.81
C ALA A 24 -14.03 8.48 -16.80
N ALA A 25 -12.70 8.37 -16.74
CA ALA A 25 -11.80 9.03 -17.68
C ALA A 25 -11.62 8.28 -19.01
N GLY A 26 -12.23 7.10 -19.19
CA GLY A 26 -12.04 6.26 -20.37
C GLY A 26 -10.59 5.80 -20.58
N ARG A 27 -9.84 5.60 -19.48
CA ARG A 27 -8.42 5.24 -19.52
C ARG A 27 -8.23 3.77 -19.17
N ASP A 28 -7.54 3.05 -20.05
CA ASP A 28 -7.11 1.69 -19.78
C ASP A 28 -6.03 1.66 -18.68
N PHE A 29 -6.19 0.71 -17.76
CA PHE A 29 -5.23 0.44 -16.69
C PHE A 29 -5.18 -1.06 -16.39
N LYS A 30 -4.05 -1.53 -15.86
CA LYS A 30 -3.91 -2.89 -15.34
C LYS A 30 -4.23 -2.91 -13.84
N ASP A 31 -5.32 -3.56 -13.44
CA ASP A 31 -5.66 -3.80 -12.03
C ASP A 31 -4.83 -4.97 -11.49
N ASN A 32 -3.76 -4.66 -10.76
CA ASN A 32 -2.86 -5.64 -10.17
C ASN A 32 -3.21 -5.87 -8.70
N ARG A 33 -4.05 -6.88 -8.46
CA ARG A 33 -4.50 -7.28 -7.14
C ARG A 33 -3.45 -8.12 -6.44
N ILE A 34 -3.07 -7.70 -5.23
CA ILE A 34 -2.04 -8.35 -4.41
C ILE A 34 -2.74 -9.08 -3.26
N PRO A 35 -2.64 -10.42 -3.23
CA PRO A 35 -3.07 -11.22 -2.08
C PRO A 35 -2.38 -10.79 -0.79
N ARG A 36 -3.07 -10.91 0.34
CA ARG A 36 -2.56 -10.36 1.60
C ARG A 36 -1.36 -11.14 2.15
N ASP A 37 -1.30 -12.42 1.84
CA ASP A 37 -0.21 -13.36 2.07
C ASP A 37 1.01 -13.08 1.19
N GLU A 38 0.83 -12.54 -0.02
CA GLU A 38 1.95 -12.10 -0.88
C GLU A 38 2.51 -10.72 -0.49
N TRP A 39 1.72 -9.93 0.25
CA TRP A 39 2.10 -8.56 0.61
C TRP A 39 3.48 -8.45 1.28
N PRO A 40 3.89 -9.30 2.25
CA PRO A 40 5.22 -9.23 2.85
C PRO A 40 6.37 -9.34 1.85
N ASN A 41 6.17 -10.01 0.70
CA ASN A 41 7.18 -10.18 -0.33
C ASN A 41 7.26 -8.99 -1.28
N VAL A 42 6.12 -8.37 -1.59
CA VAL A 42 6.05 -7.20 -2.49
C VAL A 42 6.44 -5.92 -1.75
N LYS A 43 5.99 -5.79 -0.51
CA LYS A 43 6.12 -4.61 0.34
C LYS A 43 7.54 -4.01 0.37
N PRO A 44 8.64 -4.78 0.55
CA PRO A 44 9.99 -4.24 0.62
C PRO A 44 10.43 -3.49 -0.64
N SER A 45 9.97 -3.93 -1.82
CA SER A 45 10.34 -3.31 -3.10
C SER A 45 9.77 -1.91 -3.30
N TRP A 46 8.73 -1.53 -2.54
CA TRP A 46 8.04 -0.25 -2.68
C TRP A 46 8.47 0.79 -1.66
N TYR A 47 9.32 0.40 -0.71
CA TYR A 47 9.90 1.33 0.24
C TYR A 47 11.28 1.76 -0.24
N HIS A 48 11.49 3.07 -0.28
CA HIS A 48 12.86 3.59 -0.31
C HIS A 48 13.51 3.28 1.04
N GLU A 49 14.55 2.45 1.01
CA GLU A 49 15.17 1.82 2.17
C GLU A 49 15.48 2.77 3.35
N PRO A 50 15.97 4.02 3.16
CA PRO A 50 16.29 4.92 4.26
C PRO A 50 15.07 5.36 5.07
N LEU A 51 13.96 5.71 4.41
CA LEU A 51 12.78 6.25 5.07
C LEU A 51 11.98 5.17 5.80
N ALA A 52 11.88 3.97 5.22
CA ALA A 52 11.15 2.88 5.85
C ALA A 52 11.84 2.38 7.12
N LYS A 53 13.18 2.30 7.13
CA LYS A 53 13.95 1.99 8.35
C LYS A 53 13.73 3.06 9.42
N TYR A 54 13.70 4.33 9.04
CA TYR A 54 13.46 5.45 9.96
C TYR A 54 12.05 5.43 10.56
N ILE A 55 11.00 5.25 9.74
CA ILE A 55 9.61 5.14 10.22
C ILE A 55 9.43 3.91 11.12
N HIS A 56 10.00 2.77 10.74
CA HIS A 56 9.93 1.55 11.56
C HIS A 56 10.62 1.75 12.91
N LYS A 57 11.79 2.41 12.94
CA LYS A 57 12.47 2.79 14.18
C LYS A 57 11.59 3.69 15.05
N ILE A 58 11.03 4.77 14.50
CA ILE A 58 10.16 5.70 15.25
C ILE A 58 8.95 4.96 15.81
N THR A 59 8.31 4.12 15.01
CA THR A 59 7.09 3.43 15.42
C THR A 59 7.38 2.46 16.57
N ASN A 60 8.47 1.70 16.48
CA ASN A 60 8.88 0.80 17.56
C ASN A 60 9.29 1.56 18.82
N GLU A 61 9.99 2.69 18.70
CA GLU A 61 10.32 3.53 19.85
C GLU A 61 9.07 4.18 20.49
N ALA A 62 8.12 4.65 19.68
CA ALA A 62 6.87 5.19 20.16
C ALA A 62 6.06 4.14 20.92
N CYS A 63 5.92 2.93 20.36
CA CYS A 63 5.23 1.81 21.03
C CYS A 63 5.87 1.43 22.37
N LYS A 64 7.20 1.55 22.52
CA LYS A 64 7.91 1.29 23.78
C LYS A 64 7.69 2.35 24.85
N ARG A 65 7.34 3.58 24.46
CA ARG A 65 7.10 4.71 25.38
C ARG A 65 5.64 4.84 25.82
N LEU A 66 4.74 4.09 25.19
CA LEU A 66 3.34 4.05 25.58
C LEU A 66 3.21 3.09 26.77
N GLU A 67 2.98 3.64 27.96
CA GLU A 67 2.55 2.83 29.09
C GLU A 67 1.13 2.32 28.85
N PRO A 68 0.81 1.07 29.25
CA PRO A 68 -0.54 0.55 29.14
C PRO A 68 -1.46 1.38 30.02
N VAL A 69 -2.53 1.93 29.43
CA VAL A 69 -3.62 2.55 30.19
C VAL A 69 -4.40 1.40 30.84
N SER A 70 -4.44 1.39 32.18
CA SER A 70 -5.17 0.42 33.01
C SER A 70 -6.67 0.46 32.81
#